data_AF-A0A231PP73-F1
#
_entry.id   AF-A0A231PP73-F1
#
_cell.length_a   1.000
_cell.length_b   1.000
_cell.length_c   1.000
_cell.angle_alpha   90.00
_cell.angle_beta   90.00
_cell.angle_gamma   90.00
#
_symmetry.space_group_name_H-M   'P 1'
#
loop_
_entity.id
_entity.type
_entity.pdbx_description
1 polymer ?
#
loop_
_entity_poly.entity_id
_entity_poly.type
_entity_poly.pdbx_seq_one_letter_code
_entity_poly.pdbx_strand_id
1 'polypeptide(L)'
;MSEAGRLLPWTSPEGKPCYVVGDGSGYVSRLADEVEDVHLGMADALLGHAGELLAERRTTSTELRYLALRLTESLRDVKRVADSRGARLPPAGP
;
A
#
# COMPACT_ATOMS: atom_id res chain seq x y z
N MET A 1 15.58 -22.97 2.59
CA MET A 1 14.96 -21.66 2.89
C MET A 1 14.85 -20.92 1.58
N SER A 2 13.64 -20.72 1.05
CA SER A 2 13.48 -20.12 -0.27
C SER A 2 14.04 -18.70 -0.30
N GLU A 3 14.98 -18.43 -1.20
CA GLU A 3 15.41 -17.09 -1.64
C GLU A 3 14.29 -16.41 -2.45
N ALA A 4 13.06 -16.38 -1.91
CA ALA A 4 11.96 -15.71 -2.57
C ALA A 4 12.14 -14.20 -2.40
N GLY A 5 12.28 -13.48 -3.51
CA GLY A 5 12.40 -12.02 -3.49
C GLY A 5 11.15 -11.38 -2.86
N ARG A 6 11.33 -10.58 -1.80
CA ARG A 6 10.27 -9.77 -1.18
C ARG A 6 9.93 -8.60 -2.09
N LEU A 7 8.66 -8.46 -2.45
CA LEU A 7 8.14 -7.26 -3.12
C LEU A 7 8.25 -6.05 -2.19
N LEU A 8 8.86 -4.97 -2.66
CA LEU A 8 9.00 -3.71 -1.91
C LEU A 8 7.77 -2.82 -2.12
N PRO A 9 7.36 -1.99 -1.15
CA PRO A 9 6.17 -1.15 -1.25
C PRO A 9 6.34 0.06 -2.19
N TRP A 10 7.54 0.31 -2.72
CA TRP A 10 7.83 1.32 -3.74
C TRP A 10 8.13 0.70 -5.11
N THR A 11 8.09 1.53 -6.15
CA THR A 11 8.50 1.17 -7.52
C THR A 11 9.83 1.80 -7.88
N SER A 12 10.41 1.35 -8.99
CA SER A 12 11.50 2.07 -9.64
C SER A 12 11.00 3.43 -10.16
N PRO A 13 11.89 4.36 -10.53
CA PRO A 13 11.51 5.62 -11.18
C PRO A 13 10.65 5.42 -12.44
N GLU A 14 10.83 4.29 -13.14
CA GLU A 14 10.04 3.91 -14.33
C GLU A 14 8.73 3.19 -13.98
N GLY A 15 8.35 3.13 -12.70
CA GLY A 15 7.12 2.50 -12.23
C GLY A 15 7.16 0.97 -12.18
N LYS A 16 8.34 0.34 -12.29
CA LYS A 16 8.45 -1.12 -12.26
C LYS A 16 8.44 -1.66 -10.82
N PRO A 17 7.88 -2.87 -10.57
CA PRO A 17 7.98 -3.51 -9.27
C PRO A 17 9.45 -3.72 -8.85
N CYS A 18 9.74 -3.51 -7.57
CA CYS A 18 11.07 -3.71 -7.00
C CYS A 18 11.05 -4.86 -5.99
N TYR A 19 12.13 -5.63 -5.92
CA TYR A 19 12.26 -6.77 -5.03
C TYR A 19 13.58 -6.72 -4.26
N VAL A 20 13.59 -7.26 -3.04
CA VAL A 20 14.81 -7.55 -2.27
C VAL A 20 14.92 -9.05 -2.04
N VAL A 21 16.10 -9.63 -2.30
CA VAL A 21 16.39 -11.04 -2.04
C VAL A 21 17.16 -11.14 -0.72
N GLY A 22 16.70 -11.99 0.18
CA GLY A 22 17.32 -12.20 1.49
C GLY A 22 16.39 -12.95 2.45
N ASP A 23 16.81 -13.06 3.71
CA ASP A 23 16.04 -13.74 4.77
C ASP A 23 14.89 -12.89 5.35
N GLY A 24 14.68 -11.68 4.84
CA GLY A 24 13.63 -10.77 5.28
C GLY A 24 13.97 -9.95 6.54
N SER A 25 15.17 -10.09 7.11
CA SER A 25 15.57 -9.39 8.36
C SER A 25 16.50 -8.18 8.13
N GLY A 26 17.04 -8.04 6.91
CA GLY A 26 17.98 -6.98 6.56
C GLY A 26 17.38 -5.57 6.58
N TYR A 27 18.25 -4.55 6.54
CA TYR A 27 17.88 -3.13 6.60
C TYR A 27 16.77 -2.75 5.62
N VAL A 28 16.87 -3.19 4.35
CA VAL A 28 15.87 -2.89 3.32
C VAL A 28 14.50 -3.50 3.64
N SER A 29 14.46 -4.66 4.30
CA SER A 29 13.21 -5.28 4.72
C SER A 29 12.54 -4.48 5.83
N ARG A 30 13.31 -3.99 6.81
CA ARG A 30 12.78 -3.09 7.86
C ARG A 30 12.28 -1.77 7.30
N LEU A 31 13.02 -1.17 6.36
CA LEU A 31 12.56 0.02 5.65
C LEU A 31 11.27 -0.25 4.86
N ALA A 32 11.15 -1.44 4.26
CA ALA A 32 9.91 -1.84 3.61
C ALA A 32 8.74 -1.96 4.60
N ASP A 33 8.96 -2.49 5.80
CA ASP A 33 7.92 -2.53 6.84
C ASP A 33 7.49 -1.11 7.26
N GLU A 34 8.45 -0.20 7.48
CA GLU A 34 8.16 1.21 7.82
C GLU A 34 7.34 1.91 6.73
N VAL A 35 7.68 1.71 5.45
CA VAL A 35 6.93 2.31 4.33
C VAL A 35 5.56 1.66 4.16
N GLU A 36 5.44 0.33 4.35
CA GLU A 36 4.14 -0.35 4.37
C GLU A 36 3.22 0.29 5.42
N ASP A 37 3.72 0.56 6.64
CA ASP A 37 2.94 1.18 7.71
C ASP A 37 2.58 2.65 7.41
N VAL A 38 3.48 3.42 6.80
CA VAL A 38 3.18 4.78 6.32
C VAL A 38 2.04 4.77 5.29
N HIS A 39 2.09 3.87 4.29
CA HIS A 39 1.03 3.75 3.28
C HIS A 39 -0.32 3.40 3.91
N LEU A 40 -0.35 2.48 4.89
CA LEU A 40 -1.57 2.12 5.60
C LEU A 40 -2.12 3.27 6.46
N GLY A 41 -1.25 4.01 7.16
CA GLY A 41 -1.66 5.18 7.94
C GLY A 41 -2.20 6.32 7.06
N MET A 42 -1.58 6.55 5.90
CA MET A 42 -2.08 7.53 4.92
C MET A 42 -3.45 7.11 4.36
N ALA A 43 -3.65 5.81 4.10
CA ALA A 43 -4.93 5.28 3.64
C ALA A 43 -6.03 5.48 4.69
N ASP A 44 -5.75 5.18 5.95
CA ASP A 44 -6.69 5.37 7.06
C ASP A 44 -7.09 6.85 7.21
N ALA A 45 -6.12 7.77 7.20
CA ALA A 45 -6.39 9.20 7.24
C ALA A 45 -7.24 9.68 6.05
N LEU A 46 -6.97 9.18 4.85
CA LEU A 46 -7.75 9.49 3.66
C LEU A 46 -9.19 8.95 3.75
N LEU A 47 -9.38 7.76 4.31
CA LEU A 47 -10.71 7.19 4.55
C LEU A 47 -11.51 8.02 5.55
N GLY A 48 -10.86 8.52 6.62
CA GLY A 48 -11.50 9.46 7.56
C GLY A 48 -11.98 10.72 6.86
N HIS A 49 -11.11 11.36 6.09
CA HIS A 49 -11.48 12.55 5.31
C HIS A 49 -12.56 12.27 4.25
N ALA A 50 -12.51 11.10 3.58
CA ALA A 50 -13.54 10.67 2.64
C ALA A 50 -14.90 10.56 3.33
N GLY A 51 -14.95 9.99 4.53
CA GLY A 51 -16.17 9.87 5.32
C GLY A 51 -16.80 11.23 5.63
N GLU A 52 -15.99 12.20 6.08
CA GLU A 52 -16.44 13.56 6.36
C GLU A 52 -16.97 14.26 5.09
N LEU A 53 -16.23 14.17 3.98
CA LEU A 53 -16.57 14.83 2.72
C LEU A 53 -17.82 14.23 2.06
N LEU A 54 -18.02 12.91 2.18
CA LEU A 54 -19.22 12.23 1.68
C LEU A 54 -20.46 12.50 2.53
N ALA A 55 -20.29 12.90 3.80
CA ALA A 55 -21.40 13.28 4.67
C ALA A 55 -21.91 14.71 4.43
N GLU A 56 -21.10 15.59 3.82
CA GLU A 56 -21.49 16.97 3.49
C GLU A 56 -22.44 17.01 2.28
N ARG A 57 -23.60 17.66 2.45
CA ARG A 57 -24.65 17.74 1.41
C ARG A 57 -24.28 18.64 0.22
N ARG A 58 -23.30 19.51 0.38
CA ARG A 58 -22.88 20.51 -0.63
C ARG A 58 -21.61 20.12 -1.38
N THR A 59 -21.11 18.91 -1.20
CA THR A 59 -19.92 18.43 -1.91
C THR A 59 -20.10 18.50 -3.42
N THR A 60 -19.14 19.14 -4.07
CA THR A 60 -19.16 19.38 -5.52
C THR A 60 -18.65 18.18 -6.30
N SER A 61 -19.02 18.10 -7.58
CA SER A 61 -18.52 17.06 -8.49
C SER A 61 -16.99 17.08 -8.65
N THR A 62 -16.37 18.25 -8.52
CA THR A 62 -14.90 18.40 -8.57
C THR A 62 -14.23 17.81 -7.34
N GLU A 63 -14.77 18.06 -6.15
CA GLU A 63 -14.28 17.47 -4.90
C GLU A 63 -14.45 15.95 -4.91
N LEU A 64 -15.60 15.43 -5.39
CA LEU A 64 -15.81 13.98 -5.53
C LEU A 64 -14.81 13.34 -6.50
N ARG A 65 -14.54 13.99 -7.64
CA ARG A 65 -13.55 13.48 -8.61
C ARG A 65 -12.14 13.49 -8.03
N TYR A 66 -11.77 14.53 -7.30
CA TYR A 66 -10.49 14.59 -6.60
C TYR A 66 -10.39 13.49 -5.54
N LEU A 67 -11.42 13.33 -4.71
CA LEU A 67 -11.47 12.26 -3.70
C LEU A 67 -11.32 10.88 -4.34
N ALA A 68 -12.06 10.60 -5.43
CA ALA A 68 -11.97 9.33 -6.14
C ALA A 68 -10.57 9.07 -6.71
N LEU A 69 -9.88 10.10 -7.23
CA LEU A 69 -8.50 9.99 -7.68
C LEU A 69 -7.57 9.60 -6.52
N ARG A 70 -7.66 10.32 -5.39
CA ARG A 70 -6.84 10.06 -4.19
C ARG A 70 -7.09 8.66 -3.61
N LEU A 71 -8.35 8.24 -3.55
CA LEU A 71 -8.71 6.89 -3.09
C LEU A 71 -8.16 5.82 -4.04
N THR A 72 -8.17 6.08 -5.35
CA THR A 72 -7.60 5.14 -6.34
C THR A 72 -6.08 5.03 -6.20
N GLU A 73 -5.38 6.13 -5.97
CA GLU A 73 -3.94 6.14 -5.67
C GLU A 73 -3.64 5.32 -4.42
N SER A 74 -4.29 5.66 -3.30
CA SER A 74 -4.10 4.98 -2.02
C SER A 74 -4.44 3.48 -2.08
N LEU A 75 -5.50 3.09 -2.80
CA LEU A 75 -5.89 1.69 -2.95
C LEU A 75 -4.84 0.87 -3.70
N ARG A 76 -4.13 1.46 -4.67
CA ARG A 76 -3.02 0.77 -5.36
C ARG A 76 -1.87 0.48 -4.39
N ASP A 77 -1.55 1.45 -3.53
CA ASP A 77 -0.51 1.29 -2.52
C ASP A 77 -0.90 0.21 -1.51
N VAL A 78 -2.13 0.27 -0.97
CA VAL A 78 -2.67 -0.75 -0.05
C VAL A 78 -2.68 -2.14 -0.69
N LYS A 79 -3.11 -2.26 -1.94
CA LYS A 79 -3.08 -3.54 -2.67
C LYS A 79 -1.66 -4.09 -2.74
N ARG A 80 -0.67 -3.24 -3.02
CA ARG A 80 0.73 -3.65 -3.08
C ARG A 80 1.26 -4.14 -1.73
N VAL A 81 0.90 -3.46 -0.63
CA VAL A 81 1.21 -3.91 0.73
C VAL A 81 0.59 -5.29 0.98
N ALA A 82 -0.69 -5.48 0.61
CA ALA A 82 -1.39 -6.75 0.77
C ALA A 82 -0.74 -7.88 -0.03
N ASP A 83 -0.39 -7.65 -1.31
CA ASP A 83 0.31 -8.63 -2.15
C ASP A 83 1.67 -9.00 -1.53
N SER A 84 2.43 -8.00 -1.07
CA SER A 84 3.74 -8.21 -0.45
C SER A 84 3.65 -8.99 0.85
N ARG A 85 2.71 -8.65 1.75
CA ARG A 85 2.47 -9.37 3.01
C ARG A 85 1.97 -10.80 2.74
N GLY A 86 1.05 -10.96 1.79
CA GLY A 86 0.50 -12.25 1.39
C GLY A 86 1.55 -13.22 0.85
N ALA A 87 2.49 -12.73 0.03
CA ALA A 87 3.59 -13.55 -0.50
C ALA A 87 4.57 -14.04 0.59
N ARG A 88 4.58 -13.42 1.78
CA ARG A 88 5.41 -13.82 2.92
C ARG A 88 4.70 -14.82 3.85
N LEU A 89 3.40 -15.05 3.67
CA LEU A 89 2.67 -16.02 4.48
C LEU A 89 3.07 -17.45 4.09
N PRO A 90 3.13 -18.38 5.06
CA PRO A 90 3.29 -19.79 4.73
C PRO A 90 2.11 -20.26 3.86
N PRO A 91 2.30 -21.26 2.98
CA PRO A 91 1.18 -21.86 2.26
C PRO A 91 0.14 -22.32 3.27
N ALA A 92 -1.14 -22.09 2.97
CA ALA A 92 -2.22 -22.62 3.78
C ALA A 92 -2.01 -24.13 3.94
N GLY A 93 -1.98 -24.61 5.18
CA GLY A 93 -1.85 -26.03 5.47
C GLY A 93 -3.00 -26.83 4.84
N PRO A 94 -2.84 -28.15 4.70
CA PRO A 94 -3.89 -29.02 4.16
C PRO A 94 -5.17 -29.00 5.01
#